data_AF-R6M8S6-F1
#
_entry.id   AF-R6M8S6-F1
#
_cell.length_a   1.000
_cell.length_b   1.000
_cell.length_c   1.000
_cell.angle_alpha   90.00
_cell.angle_beta   90.00
_cell.angle_gamma   90.00
#
_symmetry.space_group_name_H-M   'P 1'
#
loop_
_entity.id
_entity.type
_entity.pdbx_description
1 polymer ?
#
loop_
_entity_poly.entity_id
_entity_poly.type
_entity_poly.pdbx_seq_one_letter_code
_entity_poly.pdbx_strand_id
1 'polypeptide(L)'
;MKNTGVDYRKWIYDITNNYTKYSSIRNKTDYKDLGLSEVYIFGHSLDISDKDLLEEFFLNENIVVNIFYKNKVHQANLIAAIIKMISEKIFIKQYQSYPQKIKFIQQKEMILCDEVVSDTNLIYNNSTKL
;
A
#
# COMPACT_ATOMS: atom_id res chain seq x y z
N MET A 1 -12.86 27.64 4.91
CA MET A 1 -12.21 27.18 3.66
C MET A 1 -11.82 25.73 3.87
N LYS A 2 -12.21 24.81 2.97
CA LYS A 2 -11.90 23.38 3.12
C LYS A 2 -10.41 23.17 2.79
N ASN A 3 -9.63 22.76 3.77
CA ASN A 3 -8.18 22.58 3.73
C ASN A 3 -7.76 21.27 3.01
N THR A 4 -8.46 20.87 1.94
CA THR A 4 -8.52 19.46 1.51
C THR A 4 -7.55 19.06 0.39
N GLY A 5 -6.50 19.85 0.10
CA GLY A 5 -5.59 19.53 -1.00
C GLY A 5 -4.14 20.02 -0.87
N VAL A 6 -3.86 21.01 -0.03
CA VAL A 6 -2.50 21.58 0.08
C VAL A 6 -1.57 20.65 0.86
N ASP A 7 -2.09 19.95 1.87
CA ASP A 7 -1.27 19.15 2.79
C ASP A 7 -0.70 17.89 2.13
N TYR A 8 -1.48 17.19 1.30
CA TYR A 8 -0.98 15.99 0.61
C TYR A 8 0.06 16.35 -0.46
N ARG A 9 -0.16 17.44 -1.22
CA ARG A 9 0.80 17.89 -2.23
C ARG A 9 2.10 18.36 -1.59
N LYS A 10 2.01 19.04 -0.45
CA LYS A 10 3.19 19.41 0.34
C LYS A 10 3.94 18.18 0.83
N TRP A 11 3.24 17.17 1.34
CA TRP A 11 3.87 15.91 1.75
C TRP A 11 4.56 15.21 0.57
N ILE A 12 3.90 15.10 -0.59
CA ILE A 12 4.51 14.53 -1.81
C ILE A 12 5.75 15.32 -2.22
N TYR A 13 5.69 16.65 -2.20
CA TYR A 13 6.83 17.50 -2.49
C TYR A 13 7.99 17.23 -1.52
N ASP A 14 7.71 17.21 -0.21
CA ASP A 14 8.72 17.00 0.81
C ASP A 14 9.40 15.64 0.67
N ILE A 15 8.65 14.55 0.45
CA ILE A 15 9.24 13.22 0.27
C ILE A 15 9.99 13.08 -1.05
N THR A 16 9.55 13.78 -2.12
CA THR A 16 10.22 13.77 -3.42
C THR A 16 11.57 14.49 -3.32
N ASN A 17 11.59 15.63 -2.66
CA ASN A 17 12.77 16.51 -2.60
C ASN A 17 13.77 16.09 -1.51
N ASN A 18 13.35 15.36 -0.47
CA ASN A 18 14.24 14.77 0.53
C ASN A 18 15.00 13.51 0.03
N TYR A 19 14.90 13.20 -1.28
CA TYR A 19 15.54 12.08 -1.99
C TYR A 19 17.02 11.85 -1.65
N THR A 20 17.78 12.92 -1.43
CA THR A 20 19.24 12.86 -1.30
C THR A 20 19.73 12.28 0.02
N LYS A 21 18.87 12.18 1.05
CA LYS A 21 19.32 11.76 2.39
C LYS A 21 19.69 10.28 2.48
N TYR A 22 19.12 9.41 1.63
CA TYR A 22 19.30 7.95 1.73
C TYR A 22 19.61 7.24 0.40
N SER A 23 19.83 7.98 -0.70
CA SER A 23 20.13 7.44 -2.04
C SER A 23 21.32 6.46 -2.03
N SER A 24 22.34 6.73 -1.22
CA SER A 24 23.57 5.92 -1.09
C SER A 24 23.39 4.56 -0.37
N ILE A 25 22.25 4.32 0.27
CA ILE A 25 21.99 3.15 1.13
C ILE A 25 20.90 2.23 0.57
N ARG A 26 20.16 2.67 -0.47
CA ARG A 26 19.01 1.98 -1.08
C ARG A 26 19.22 0.56 -1.57
N ASN A 27 20.46 0.21 -1.87
CA ASN A 27 20.81 -1.13 -2.35
C ASN A 27 21.37 -2.05 -1.25
N LYS A 28 21.37 -1.61 0.01
CA LYS A 28 22.13 -2.26 1.09
C LYS A 28 21.35 -2.59 2.37
N THR A 29 20.16 -2.04 2.57
CA THR A 29 19.43 -2.14 3.84
C THR A 29 17.92 -2.40 3.66
N ASP A 30 17.24 -2.75 4.75
CA ASP A 30 15.81 -3.10 4.77
C ASP A 30 14.93 -1.85 4.55
N TYR A 31 13.66 -1.99 4.14
CA TYR A 31 12.79 -0.88 3.70
C TYR A 31 12.71 0.28 4.71
N LYS A 32 12.74 -0.05 6.00
CA LYS A 32 12.68 0.91 7.12
C LYS A 32 13.89 1.83 7.16
N ASP A 33 15.04 1.36 6.70
CA ASP A 33 16.30 2.09 6.70
C ASP A 33 16.45 2.99 5.45
N LEU A 34 15.54 2.84 4.47
CA LEU A 34 15.59 3.54 3.19
C LEU A 34 14.85 4.88 3.18
N GLY A 35 14.20 5.23 4.30
CA GLY A 35 13.39 6.44 4.43
C GLY A 35 12.27 6.52 3.40
N LEU A 36 11.78 5.36 2.92
CA LEU A 36 10.69 5.29 1.97
C LEU A 36 9.36 5.52 2.69
N SER A 37 8.49 6.28 2.04
CA SER A 37 7.12 6.47 2.50
C SER A 37 6.24 5.34 1.99
N GLU A 38 5.23 4.95 2.77
CA GLU A 38 4.30 3.87 2.39
C GLU A 38 2.89 4.42 2.24
N VAL A 39 2.24 4.06 1.14
CA VAL A 39 0.83 4.37 0.86
C VAL A 39 0.06 3.06 0.82
N TYR A 40 -1.10 3.02 1.50
CA TYR A 40 -1.94 1.84 1.58
C TYR A 40 -3.28 2.11 0.91
N ILE A 41 -3.61 1.30 -0.10
CA ILE A 41 -4.81 1.48 -0.92
C ILE A 41 -5.77 0.31 -0.66
N PHE A 42 -6.97 0.66 -0.17
CA PHE A 42 -8.10 -0.23 0.02
C PHE A 42 -9.28 0.27 -0.83
N GLY A 43 -9.93 -0.62 -1.57
CA GLY A 43 -11.09 -0.25 -2.40
C GLY A 43 -11.44 -1.31 -3.43
N HIS A 44 -12.60 -1.18 -4.07
CA HIS A 44 -13.13 -2.15 -5.03
C HIS A 44 -12.79 -1.83 -6.49
N SER A 45 -12.40 -0.58 -6.78
CA SER A 45 -12.03 -0.15 -8.12
C SER A 45 -10.94 0.91 -8.03
N LEU A 46 -9.71 0.54 -8.40
CA LEU A 46 -8.73 1.51 -8.87
C LEU A 46 -9.16 1.88 -10.31
N ASP A 47 -10.05 2.85 -10.48
CA ASP A 47 -10.55 3.26 -11.80
C ASP A 47 -9.87 4.56 -12.27
N ILE A 48 -9.90 4.83 -13.57
CA ILE A 48 -9.31 6.00 -14.24
C ILE A 48 -9.81 7.34 -13.67
N SER A 49 -10.92 7.36 -12.94
CA SER A 49 -11.44 8.59 -12.31
C SER A 49 -10.45 9.24 -11.35
N ASP A 50 -9.59 8.46 -10.68
CA ASP A 50 -8.61 8.95 -9.72
C ASP A 50 -7.18 8.95 -10.27
N LYS A 51 -7.05 8.84 -11.61
CA LYS A 51 -5.79 8.65 -12.32
C LYS A 51 -4.73 9.66 -11.91
N ASP A 52 -5.07 10.95 -11.95
CA ASP A 52 -4.09 12.02 -11.74
C ASP A 52 -3.50 12.02 -10.31
N LEU A 53 -4.28 11.57 -9.32
CA LEU A 53 -3.82 11.47 -7.93
C LEU A 53 -2.99 10.20 -7.69
N LEU A 54 -3.43 9.08 -8.26
CA LEU A 54 -2.81 7.78 -8.03
C LEU A 54 -1.53 7.61 -8.84
N GLU A 55 -1.50 8.12 -10.08
CA GLU A 55 -0.33 8.11 -10.95
C GLU A 55 0.87 8.78 -10.26
N GLU A 56 0.66 9.88 -9.54
CA GLU A 56 1.70 10.58 -8.78
C GLU A 56 2.37 9.67 -7.73
N PHE A 57 1.61 8.75 -7.11
CA PHE A 57 2.18 7.79 -6.15
C PHE A 57 2.99 6.69 -6.84
N PHE A 58 2.51 6.19 -7.97
CA PHE A 58 3.16 5.09 -8.70
C PHE A 58 4.44 5.54 -9.42
N LEU A 59 4.54 6.81 -9.80
CA LEU A 59 5.72 7.37 -10.45
C LEU A 59 6.80 7.80 -9.44
N ASN A 60 6.46 7.97 -8.17
CA ASN A 60 7.40 8.44 -7.15
C ASN A 60 8.29 7.32 -6.62
N GLU A 61 9.60 7.40 -6.88
CA GLU A 61 10.57 6.38 -6.46
C GLU A 61 10.77 6.31 -4.93
N ASN A 62 10.28 7.29 -4.18
CA ASN A 62 10.37 7.37 -2.72
C ASN A 62 9.13 6.81 -2.01
N ILE A 63 8.11 6.41 -2.79
CA ILE A 63 6.87 5.84 -2.26
C ILE A 63 6.82 4.35 -2.57
N VAL A 64 6.36 3.57 -1.59
CA VAL A 64 5.94 2.19 -1.75
C VAL A 64 4.43 2.13 -1.65
N VAL A 65 3.78 1.67 -2.71
CA VAL A 65 2.34 1.54 -2.79
C VAL A 65 1.94 0.09 -2.48
N ASN A 66 1.18 -0.07 -1.40
CA ASN A 66 0.64 -1.33 -0.92
C ASN A 66 -0.85 -1.41 -1.27
N ILE A 67 -1.20 -2.30 -2.19
CA ILE A 67 -2.54 -2.42 -2.75
C ILE A 67 -3.19 -3.69 -2.23
N PHE A 68 -4.33 -3.54 -1.58
CA PHE A 68 -5.06 -4.68 -1.03
C PHE A 68 -6.05 -5.26 -2.05
N TYR A 69 -6.07 -6.59 -2.16
CA TYR A 69 -6.99 -7.32 -3.02
C TYR A 69 -7.73 -8.42 -2.27
N LYS A 70 -8.98 -8.70 -2.68
CA LYS A 70 -9.83 -9.71 -2.03
C LYS A 70 -9.54 -11.13 -2.51
N ASN A 71 -9.46 -11.30 -3.83
CA ASN A 71 -9.22 -12.59 -4.48
C ASN A 71 -8.38 -12.40 -5.76
N LYS A 72 -7.96 -13.50 -6.38
CA LYS A 72 -7.08 -13.45 -7.58
C LYS A 72 -7.70 -12.74 -8.78
N VAL A 73 -9.02 -12.85 -8.95
CA VAL A 73 -9.74 -12.12 -10.01
C VAL A 73 -9.68 -10.61 -9.77
N HIS A 74 -9.93 -10.18 -8.53
CA HIS A 74 -9.79 -8.79 -8.13
C HIS A 74 -8.35 -8.30 -8.33
N GLN A 75 -7.34 -9.09 -7.93
CA GLN A 75 -5.93 -8.76 -8.15
C GLN A 75 -5.62 -8.50 -9.64
N ALA A 76 -6.08 -9.39 -10.54
CA ALA A 76 -5.86 -9.23 -11.98
C ALA A 76 -6.50 -7.95 -12.53
N ASN A 77 -7.71 -7.62 -12.07
CA ASN A 77 -8.39 -6.38 -12.46
C ASN A 77 -7.63 -5.13 -12.00
N LEU A 78 -7.09 -5.14 -10.77
CA LEU A 78 -6.27 -4.04 -10.26
C LEU A 78 -4.98 -3.86 -11.07
N ILE A 79 -4.30 -4.97 -11.41
CA ILE A 79 -3.10 -4.93 -12.27
C ILE A 79 -3.43 -4.29 -13.62
N ALA A 80 -4.51 -4.73 -14.28
CA ALA A 80 -4.92 -4.19 -15.58
C ALA A 80 -5.23 -2.69 -15.51
N ALA A 81 -5.90 -2.24 -14.46
CA ALA A 81 -6.20 -0.83 -14.27
C ALA A 81 -4.95 0.02 -14.03
N ILE A 82 -4.00 -0.46 -13.22
CA ILE A 82 -2.74 0.23 -12.97
C ILE A 82 -1.91 0.32 -14.25
N ILE A 83 -1.79 -0.77 -15.00
CA ILE A 83 -1.08 -0.78 -16.30
C ILE A 83 -1.70 0.24 -17.26
N LYS A 84 -3.03 0.32 -17.32
CA LYS A 84 -3.73 1.31 -18.15
C LYS A 84 -3.45 2.75 -17.70
N MET A 85 -3.20 2.96 -16.41
CA MET A 85 -2.89 4.27 -15.83
C MET A 85 -1.45 4.71 -16.08
N ILE A 86 -0.45 3.88 -15.73
CA ILE A 86 0.97 4.27 -15.72
C ILE A 86 1.80 3.68 -16.86
N SER A 87 1.21 2.89 -17.76
CA SER A 87 1.88 2.02 -18.75
C SER A 87 2.52 0.76 -18.17
N GLU A 88 2.60 -0.28 -19.01
CA GLU A 88 3.21 -1.57 -18.68
C GLU A 88 4.69 -1.46 -18.31
N LYS A 89 5.45 -0.63 -19.04
CA LYS A 89 6.89 -0.45 -18.82
C LYS A 89 7.19 0.08 -17.42
N ILE A 90 6.43 1.09 -16.98
CA ILE A 90 6.59 1.70 -15.65
C ILE A 90 6.12 0.71 -14.59
N PHE A 91 4.99 0.03 -14.81
CA PHE A 91 4.50 -0.99 -13.89
C PHE A 91 5.55 -2.08 -13.64
N ILE A 92 6.13 -2.66 -14.70
CA ILE A 92 7.16 -3.71 -14.59
C ILE A 92 8.38 -3.17 -13.82
N LYS A 93 8.86 -1.96 -14.15
CA LYS A 93 9.98 -1.32 -13.44
C LYS A 93 9.71 -1.24 -11.93
N GLN A 94 8.51 -0.81 -11.53
CA GLN A 94 8.15 -0.62 -10.13
C GLN A 94 7.82 -1.93 -9.40
N TYR A 95 7.31 -2.93 -10.11
CA TYR A 95 6.96 -4.23 -9.57
C TYR A 95 8.19 -5.13 -9.37
N GLN A 96 9.20 -5.01 -10.23
CA GLN A 96 10.42 -5.83 -10.19
C GLN A 96 11.63 -5.12 -9.58
N SER A 97 11.50 -3.85 -9.16
CA SER A 97 12.59 -3.12 -8.51
C SER A 97 12.93 -3.73 -7.15
N TYR A 98 14.16 -3.49 -6.70
CA TYR A 98 14.56 -3.69 -5.31
C TYR A 98 14.95 -2.33 -4.71
N PRO A 99 14.32 -1.91 -3.60
CA PRO A 99 13.09 -2.45 -3.01
C PRO A 99 11.87 -2.34 -3.95
N GLN A 100 10.99 -3.36 -3.95
CA GLN A 100 9.73 -3.40 -4.69
C GLN A 100 8.81 -2.23 -4.30
N LYS A 101 8.34 -1.48 -5.30
CA LYS A 101 7.57 -0.24 -5.09
C LYS A 101 6.07 -0.45 -5.18
N ILE A 102 5.60 -1.41 -5.96
CA ILE A 102 4.18 -1.78 -6.03
C ILE A 102 4.01 -3.17 -5.45
N LYS A 103 3.26 -3.27 -4.35
CA LYS A 103 3.01 -4.52 -3.63
C LYS A 103 1.52 -4.84 -3.64
N PHE A 104 1.19 -6.10 -3.88
CA PHE A 104 -0.19 -6.60 -3.77
C PHE A 104 -0.31 -7.47 -2.53
N ILE A 105 -1.23 -7.10 -1.64
CA ILE A 105 -1.44 -7.77 -0.36
C ILE A 105 -2.85 -8.36 -0.34
N GLN A 106 -2.97 -9.67 -0.10
CA GLN A 106 -4.28 -10.30 0.03
C GLN A 106 -4.94 -9.84 1.34
N GLN A 107 -6.19 -9.37 1.23
CA GLN A 107 -7.00 -9.00 2.39
C GLN A 107 -7.28 -10.24 3.25
N LYS A 108 -7.23 -10.07 4.56
CA LYS A 108 -7.75 -11.08 5.49
C LYS A 108 -9.28 -11.06 5.44
N GLU A 109 -9.88 -12.22 5.68
CA GLU A 109 -11.33 -12.32 5.80
C GLU A 109 -11.86 -11.39 6.89
N MET A 110 -13.04 -10.83 6.66
CA MET A 110 -13.73 -10.02 7.66
C MET A 110 -14.14 -10.94 8.80
N ILE A 111 -13.69 -10.64 10.00
CA ILE A 111 -14.14 -11.32 11.21
C ILE A 111 -15.35 -10.55 11.72
N LEU A 112 -16.49 -11.24 11.87
CA LEU A 112 -17.65 -10.65 12.53
C LEU A 112 -17.29 -10.38 13.99
N CYS A 113 -17.55 -9.16 14.48
CA CYS A 113 -17.19 -8.77 15.84
C CYS A 113 -17.81 -9.69 16.91
N ASP A 114 -18.93 -10.36 16.59
CA ASP A 114 -19.62 -11.26 17.51
C ASP A 114 -18.93 -12.64 17.64
N GLU A 115 -18.10 -13.06 16.68
CA GLU A 115 -17.36 -14.33 16.74
C GLU A 115 -16.08 -14.23 17.59
N VAL A 116 -15.55 -13.00 17.81
CA VAL A 116 -14.37 -12.79 18.67
C VAL A 116 -14.69 -13.04 20.15
N VAL A 117 -15.98 -12.97 20.52
CA VAL A 117 -16.44 -13.18 21.89
C VAL A 117 -16.54 -14.68 22.26
N SER A 118 -16.71 -15.58 21.28
CA SER A 118 -16.75 -17.03 21.58
C SER A 118 -15.36 -17.61 21.87
N ASP A 119 -14.31 -17.09 21.24
CA ASP A 119 -12.95 -17.61 21.41
C ASP A 119 -12.30 -17.15 22.73
N THR A 120 -12.72 -15.99 23.26
CA THR A 120 -12.23 -15.50 24.57
C THR A 120 -12.88 -16.22 25.76
N ASN A 121 -14.10 -16.75 25.60
CA ASN A 121 -14.79 -17.52 26.65
C ASN A 121 -14.28 -18.96 26.80
N LEU A 122 -13.60 -19.52 25.80
CA LEU A 122 -12.95 -20.84 25.90
C LEU A 122 -11.63 -20.80 26.69
N ILE A 123 -11.00 -19.63 26.79
CA ILE A 123 -9.76 -19.44 27.57
C ILE A 123 -10.08 -19.27 29.07
N TYR A 124 -11.20 -18.63 29.41
CA TYR A 124 -11.59 -18.42 30.82
C TYR A 124 -12.08 -19.70 31.52
N ASN A 125 -12.79 -20.58 30.81
CA ASN A 125 -13.39 -21.78 31.44
C ASN A 125 -12.41 -22.95 31.65
N ASN A 126 -11.22 -22.91 31.05
CA ASN A 126 -10.17 -23.91 31.27
C ASN A 126 -9.17 -23.52 32.37
N SER A 127 -9.32 -22.34 32.98
CA SER A 127 -8.40 -21.81 34.00
C SER A 127 -8.93 -21.97 35.44
N THR A 128 -10.09 -22.60 35.65
CA THR A 128 -10.73 -22.75 36.98
C THR A 128 -10.98 -24.20 37.42
N LYS A 129 -10.34 -25.17 36.77
CA LYS A 129 -10.28 -26.57 37.23
C LYS A 129 -8.84 -27.01 37.42
N LEU A 130 -8.20 -26.54 38.48
CA LEU A 130 -7.10 -27.22 39.19
C LEU A 130 -7.11 -26.76 40.64
#